data_AF-A0A1L7I996-F1
#
_entry.id   AF-A0A1L7I996-F1
#
_cell.length_a   1.000
_cell.length_b   1.000
_cell.length_c   1.000
_cell.angle_alpha   90.00
_cell.angle_beta   90.00
_cell.angle_gamma   90.00
#
_symmetry.space_group_name_H-M   'P 1'
#
loop_
_entity.id
_entity.type
_entity.pdbx_description
1 polymer ?
#
loop_
_entity_poly.entity_id
_entity_poly.type
_entity_poly.pdbx_seq_one_letter_code
_entity_poly.pdbx_strand_id
1 'polypeptide(L)'
;MSTDKQNPKNKNSQKGEKKHGQMGKRGVTRPMSDMNMGGGNGMKMDSGQRKEMLITHHKQTLWVYWAVILLGVWMIFSPLTFDYGSNVVSPSGGRDVWLSLADRISAMRWSDIISGLLLVFFGWRSLTPNRPYSVWIACFIGIWISMAPLIFWAPTAIAYYNGTMVGALVIALTILIPGMPNMIMYMKMGGDLPPGWSYNPSSWPQRWIMIVLAFMGWIGSRYLAAFQLGYVEYAWDPFFGDGTLNVLNSDMSHSWPISDAALGTFAYTLEFLMGFMGATSRWRTMPWMVTFFGILVIPLGFVSIFLVVSQPLTVGAWCALCLFTAAVMLPMIPLQIDEVIAMGQHMLQRKRKGDSMWRVFWKGGDAITTHMDERSPELVELHESPWKVFKSSIWGMTAPWQLTLATILGLWLMFSPTVFGVGIETQAADLNHLGGALVVVMAVVAMAEVLRTFRYLNVLLGLALIAFPWFIDDGNMSLTISSSISGLIIMLLSFPKGTIREKYGLWNKYIK
;
A
#
# COMPACT_ATOMS: atom_id res chain seq x y z
N MET A 1 8.57 89.63 -4.70
CA MET A 1 8.53 90.00 -3.28
C MET A 1 9.13 88.83 -2.51
N SER A 2 10.31 89.07 -1.97
CA SER A 2 11.13 88.24 -1.07
C SER A 2 10.25 87.58 0.02
N THR A 3 10.52 86.38 0.57
CA THR A 3 11.76 85.90 1.23
C THR A 3 11.59 84.42 1.64
N ASP A 4 12.68 83.63 1.57
CA ASP A 4 13.23 82.64 2.54
C ASP A 4 12.30 81.64 3.29
N LYS A 5 12.66 80.40 3.66
CA LYS A 5 13.77 79.44 3.46
C LYS A 5 13.36 78.19 4.27
N GLN A 6 13.73 76.99 3.80
CA GLN A 6 14.26 75.83 4.56
C GLN A 6 13.66 74.47 4.11
N ASN A 7 14.56 73.61 3.63
CA ASN A 7 14.45 72.16 3.64
C ASN A 7 15.42 71.68 4.75
N PRO A 8 15.17 70.61 5.54
CA PRO A 8 15.53 69.26 5.06
C PRO A 8 14.72 68.06 5.63
N LYS A 9 14.72 66.95 4.86
CA LYS A 9 14.83 65.52 5.26
C LYS A 9 14.22 65.05 6.60
N ASN A 10 13.29 64.07 6.58
CA ASN A 10 13.56 62.65 6.96
C ASN A 10 12.31 61.75 6.99
N LYS A 11 12.51 60.51 6.52
CA LYS A 11 11.94 59.21 6.92
C LYS A 11 10.81 59.20 7.98
N ASN A 12 9.69 58.56 7.64
CA ASN A 12 9.38 57.23 8.22
C ASN A 12 8.16 56.57 7.58
N SER A 13 8.41 55.35 7.10
CA SER A 13 7.43 54.29 6.85
C SER A 13 6.62 53.98 8.11
N GLN A 14 5.29 53.99 8.02
CA GLN A 14 4.45 53.28 8.99
C GLN A 14 3.61 52.21 8.29
N LYS A 15 3.86 51.00 8.78
CA LYS A 15 3.20 49.72 8.49
C LYS A 15 1.70 49.82 8.73
N GLY A 16 0.90 49.52 7.72
CA GLY A 16 -0.47 49.06 7.89
C GLY A 16 -0.50 47.54 7.84
N GLU A 17 -0.43 46.88 9.01
CA GLU A 17 -0.78 45.47 9.16
C GLU A 17 -2.26 45.28 8.83
N LYS A 18 -2.55 44.77 7.63
CA LYS A 18 -3.86 44.20 7.32
C LYS A 18 -4.00 42.89 8.08
N LYS A 19 -4.68 42.94 9.24
CA LYS A 19 -5.25 41.78 9.93
C LYS A 19 -6.26 41.10 8.99
N HIS A 20 -5.81 40.10 8.23
CA HIS A 20 -6.72 39.14 7.61
C HIS A 20 -7.44 38.35 8.71
N GLY A 21 -8.76 38.22 8.54
CA GLY A 21 -9.68 37.67 9.52
C GLY A 21 -9.25 36.29 10.03
N GLN A 22 -9.33 36.11 11.34
CA GLN A 22 -9.25 34.82 12.00
C GLN A 22 -10.50 34.01 11.61
N MET A 23 -10.46 33.35 10.46
CA MET A 23 -11.30 32.17 10.23
C MET A 23 -11.03 31.20 11.38
N GLY A 24 -12.10 30.72 12.03
CA GLY A 24 -12.00 29.79 13.15
C GLY A 24 -11.04 28.65 12.81
N LYS A 25 -10.03 28.42 13.67
CA LYS A 25 -8.97 27.41 13.48
C LYS A 25 -9.51 25.97 13.59
N ARG A 26 -10.54 25.63 12.82
CA ARG A 26 -11.06 24.27 12.65
C ARG A 26 -10.53 23.76 11.32
N GLY A 27 -9.37 23.12 11.38
CA GLY A 27 -8.73 22.50 10.24
C GLY A 27 -7.44 21.83 10.67
N VAL A 28 -7.27 20.58 10.27
CA VAL A 28 -5.99 19.88 10.38
C VAL A 28 -5.23 20.18 9.08
N THR A 29 -4.67 21.39 8.94
CA THR A 29 -3.72 21.64 7.86
C THR A 29 -2.42 20.94 8.21
N ARG A 30 -1.92 20.11 7.29
CA ARG A 30 -0.64 19.44 7.47
C ARG A 30 0.44 20.53 7.54
N PRO A 31 1.42 20.46 8.44
CA PRO A 31 2.43 21.53 8.53
C PRO A 31 3.22 21.79 7.23
N MET A 32 3.16 20.88 6.26
CA MET A 32 3.77 21.00 4.93
C MET A 32 2.90 21.70 3.88
N SER A 33 1.57 21.84 4.06
CA SER A 33 0.69 22.47 3.06
C SER A 33 0.74 24.00 3.11
N ASP A 34 0.99 24.58 4.29
CA ASP A 34 0.82 26.02 4.52
C ASP A 34 2.11 26.84 4.31
N MET A 35 3.24 26.19 3.99
CA MET A 35 4.50 26.91 3.75
C MET A 35 4.61 27.32 2.29
N ASN A 36 4.04 28.49 1.98
CA ASN A 36 4.28 29.24 0.76
C ASN A 36 5.81 29.39 0.54
N MET A 37 6.35 28.67 -0.45
CA MET A 37 7.75 28.74 -0.89
C MET A 37 8.02 29.97 -1.77
N GLY A 38 7.31 31.08 -1.52
CA GLY A 38 7.51 32.36 -2.19
C GLY A 38 8.71 33.12 -1.61
N GLY A 39 9.92 32.59 -1.75
CA GLY A 39 11.12 33.26 -1.28
C GLY A 39 12.38 32.43 -1.52
N GLY A 40 13.17 32.84 -2.52
CA GLY A 40 14.36 32.14 -3.02
C GLY A 40 15.57 32.05 -2.08
N ASN A 41 15.38 31.88 -0.78
CA ASN A 41 16.46 31.55 0.14
C ASN A 41 15.99 30.47 1.12
N GLY A 42 16.71 29.34 1.13
CA GLY A 42 16.46 28.21 2.02
C GLY A 42 16.67 28.56 3.49
N MET A 43 15.73 29.31 4.08
CA MET A 43 15.70 29.57 5.51
C MET A 43 15.44 28.25 6.23
N LYS A 44 16.50 27.71 6.84
CA LYS A 44 16.36 26.62 7.81
C LYS A 44 15.57 27.16 9.00
N MET A 45 14.39 26.59 9.27
CA MET A 45 13.62 26.92 10.46
C MET A 45 14.49 26.76 11.70
N ASP A 46 14.53 27.81 12.52
CA ASP A 46 15.20 27.81 13.81
C ASP A 46 14.48 26.85 14.80
N SER A 47 15.21 26.37 15.79
CA SER A 47 14.71 25.50 16.85
C SER A 47 13.50 26.09 17.59
N GLY A 48 13.46 27.41 17.80
CA GLY A 48 12.34 28.11 18.42
C GLY A 48 11.08 28.06 17.55
N GLN A 49 11.23 28.33 16.25
CA GLN A 49 10.13 28.30 15.27
C GLN A 49 9.53 26.89 15.16
N ARG A 50 10.36 25.84 15.18
CA ARG A 50 9.86 24.45 15.17
C ARG A 50 9.04 24.11 16.41
N LYS A 51 9.47 24.59 17.58
CA LYS A 51 8.75 24.36 18.84
C LYS A 51 7.40 25.08 18.83
N GLU A 52 7.34 26.31 18.34
CA GLU A 52 6.09 27.07 18.20
C GLU A 52 5.13 26.41 17.22
N MET A 53 5.63 25.95 16.06
CA MET A 53 4.85 25.21 15.07
C MET A 53 4.32 23.90 15.66
N LEU A 54 5.14 23.17 16.42
CA LEU A 54 4.73 21.94 17.11
C LEU A 54 3.59 22.21 18.09
N ILE A 55 3.68 23.27 18.90
CA ILE A 55 2.63 23.64 19.85
C ILE A 55 1.34 24.05 19.12
N THR A 56 1.46 24.81 18.03
CA THR A 56 0.31 25.26 17.24
C THR A 56 -0.42 24.09 16.59
N HIS A 57 0.33 23.20 15.93
CA HIS A 57 -0.20 21.98 15.34
C HIS A 57 -0.85 21.08 16.41
N HIS A 58 -0.18 20.91 17.55
CA HIS A 58 -0.71 20.13 18.68
C HIS A 58 -2.07 20.66 19.17
N LYS A 59 -2.25 21.98 19.22
CA LYS A 59 -3.54 22.59 19.58
C LYS A 59 -4.64 22.29 18.56
N GLN A 60 -4.31 22.24 17.27
CA GLN A 60 -5.27 21.91 16.20
C GLN A 60 -5.69 20.42 16.23
N THR A 61 -4.79 19.54 16.66
CA THR A 61 -5.03 18.08 16.69
C THR A 61 -5.37 17.55 18.09
N LEU A 62 -5.60 18.40 19.09
CA LEU A 62 -5.81 17.95 20.47
C LEU A 62 -7.01 17.00 20.62
N TRP A 63 -8.08 17.24 19.85
CA TRP A 63 -9.29 16.41 19.84
C TRP A 63 -9.01 14.96 19.44
N VAL A 64 -7.97 14.72 18.64
CA VAL A 64 -7.56 13.40 18.17
C VAL A 64 -7.12 12.51 19.33
N TYR A 65 -6.33 13.05 20.25
CA TYR A 65 -5.87 12.30 21.42
C TYR A 65 -7.02 12.02 22.40
N TRP A 66 -7.99 12.92 22.52
CA TRP A 66 -9.24 12.64 23.24
C TRP A 66 -10.04 11.52 22.59
N ALA A 67 -10.15 11.50 21.26
CA ALA A 67 -10.82 10.42 20.54
C ALA A 67 -10.13 9.06 20.78
N VAL A 68 -8.79 9.02 20.82
CA VAL A 68 -8.04 7.79 21.18
C VAL A 68 -8.36 7.32 22.59
N ILE A 69 -8.48 8.23 23.57
CA ILE A 69 -8.87 7.87 24.94
C ILE A 69 -10.29 7.29 24.96
N LEU A 70 -11.24 7.90 24.26
CA LEU A 70 -12.62 7.43 24.16
C LEU A 70 -12.70 6.05 23.48
N LEU A 71 -11.91 5.82 22.44
CA LEU A 71 -11.78 4.49 21.83
C LEU A 71 -11.16 3.48 22.81
N GLY A 72 -10.21 3.90 23.65
CA GLY A 72 -9.68 3.06 24.72
C GLY A 72 -10.76 2.65 25.73
N VAL A 73 -11.61 3.59 26.15
CA VAL A 73 -12.78 3.29 27.00
C VAL A 73 -13.74 2.34 26.29
N TRP A 74 -14.05 2.60 25.02
CA TRP A 74 -14.89 1.70 24.21
C TRP A 74 -14.34 0.26 24.18
N MET A 75 -13.04 0.09 23.97
CA MET A 75 -12.41 -1.24 23.94
C MET A 75 -12.48 -1.97 25.29
N ILE A 76 -12.45 -1.25 26.42
CA ILE A 76 -12.64 -1.85 27.75
C ILE A 76 -14.06 -2.40 27.91
N PHE A 77 -15.07 -1.66 27.45
CA PHE A 77 -16.48 -2.01 27.64
C PHE A 77 -17.05 -2.91 26.54
N SER A 78 -16.46 -2.96 25.35
CA SER A 78 -16.93 -3.80 24.23
C SER A 78 -17.13 -5.27 24.61
N PRO A 79 -16.12 -6.00 25.17
CA PRO A 79 -16.31 -7.39 25.54
C PRO A 79 -17.25 -7.59 26.75
N LEU A 80 -17.50 -6.54 27.54
CA LEU A 80 -18.44 -6.58 28.67
C LEU A 80 -19.90 -6.36 28.25
N THR A 81 -20.11 -5.73 27.09
CA THR A 81 -21.44 -5.36 26.57
C THR A 81 -21.92 -6.29 25.48
N PHE A 82 -21.03 -6.79 24.63
CA PHE A 82 -21.37 -7.64 23.48
C PHE A 82 -21.11 -9.14 23.70
N ASP A 83 -20.68 -9.55 24.89
CA ASP A 83 -20.33 -10.93 25.30
C ASP A 83 -19.76 -11.81 24.17
N TYR A 84 -18.42 -11.89 24.10
CA TYR A 84 -17.75 -12.68 23.07
C TYR A 84 -17.94 -14.21 23.22
N GLY A 85 -18.61 -14.68 24.28
CA GLY A 85 -19.04 -16.07 24.42
C GLY A 85 -20.38 -16.39 23.75
N SER A 86 -21.12 -15.38 23.28
CA SER A 86 -22.41 -15.55 22.60
C SER A 86 -22.25 -15.61 21.07
N ASN A 87 -23.05 -16.43 20.40
CA ASN A 87 -23.03 -16.61 18.93
C ASN A 87 -21.63 -16.96 18.37
N VAL A 88 -20.94 -17.87 19.06
CA VAL A 88 -19.62 -18.32 18.67
C VAL A 88 -19.68 -19.22 17.44
N VAL A 89 -18.70 -19.06 16.55
CA VAL A 89 -18.57 -19.85 15.32
C VAL A 89 -17.29 -20.68 15.32
N SER A 90 -17.37 -21.81 14.63
CA SER A 90 -16.20 -22.61 14.28
C SER A 90 -15.62 -22.12 12.96
N PRO A 91 -14.28 -22.13 12.80
CA PRO A 91 -13.64 -21.88 11.52
C PRO A 91 -14.17 -22.79 10.41
N SER A 92 -14.08 -22.33 9.16
CA SER A 92 -14.51 -23.12 8.01
C SER A 92 -13.69 -24.40 7.84
N GLY A 93 -14.26 -25.40 7.17
CA GLY A 93 -13.54 -26.62 6.80
C GLY A 93 -13.15 -27.53 7.96
N GLY A 94 -13.67 -27.27 9.17
CA GLY A 94 -13.34 -28.07 10.36
C GLY A 94 -11.87 -27.99 10.77
N ARG A 95 -11.15 -26.95 10.35
CA ARG A 95 -9.71 -26.82 10.62
C ARG A 95 -9.40 -26.71 12.10
N ASP A 96 -8.31 -27.38 12.50
CA ASP A 96 -7.77 -27.25 13.84
C ASP A 96 -7.14 -25.87 14.03
N VAL A 97 -7.44 -25.26 15.16
CA VAL A 97 -6.88 -23.96 15.57
C VAL A 97 -6.02 -24.18 16.80
N TRP A 98 -4.93 -23.43 16.90
CA TRP A 98 -3.94 -23.59 17.97
C TRP A 98 -4.46 -23.18 19.37
N LEU A 99 -5.64 -22.53 19.46
CA LEU A 99 -6.32 -22.20 20.71
C LEU A 99 -7.67 -22.91 20.80
N SER A 100 -7.98 -23.39 22.01
CA SER A 100 -9.32 -23.87 22.33
C SER A 100 -10.35 -22.73 22.26
N LEU A 101 -11.63 -23.04 22.09
CA LEU A 101 -12.69 -22.02 22.05
C LEU A 101 -12.70 -21.15 23.33
N ALA A 102 -12.54 -21.76 24.50
CA ALA A 102 -12.50 -21.05 25.78
C ALA A 102 -11.30 -20.07 25.84
N ASP A 103 -10.15 -20.48 25.32
CA ASP A 103 -8.96 -19.63 25.26
C ASP A 103 -9.12 -18.52 24.22
N ARG A 104 -9.74 -18.77 23.07
CA ARG A 104 -10.03 -17.76 22.04
C ARG A 104 -10.92 -16.64 22.59
N ILE A 105 -12.01 -17.00 23.27
CA ILE A 105 -12.93 -16.04 23.91
C ILE A 105 -12.18 -15.22 24.96
N SER A 106 -11.43 -15.90 25.85
CA SER A 106 -10.69 -15.26 26.92
C SER A 106 -9.58 -14.33 26.39
N ALA A 107 -8.83 -14.79 25.39
CA ALA A 107 -7.75 -14.03 24.76
C ALA A 107 -8.28 -12.78 24.07
N MET A 108 -9.38 -12.88 23.29
CA MET A 108 -10.01 -11.72 22.66
C MET A 108 -10.52 -10.72 23.70
N ARG A 109 -11.20 -11.19 24.76
CA ARG A 109 -11.68 -10.33 25.84
C ARG A 109 -10.56 -9.57 26.53
N TRP A 110 -9.50 -10.27 26.93
CA TRP A 110 -8.37 -9.63 27.63
C TRP A 110 -7.53 -8.76 26.71
N SER A 111 -7.36 -9.15 25.44
CA SER A 111 -6.68 -8.33 24.44
C SER A 111 -7.35 -6.97 24.30
N ASP A 112 -8.68 -6.94 24.19
CA ASP A 112 -9.45 -5.69 24.04
C ASP A 112 -9.37 -4.83 25.30
N ILE A 113 -9.54 -5.41 26.49
CA ILE A 113 -9.45 -4.69 27.78
C ILE A 113 -8.05 -4.09 27.99
N ILE A 114 -7.00 -4.89 27.81
CA ILE A 114 -5.61 -4.44 28.00
C ILE A 114 -5.27 -3.36 26.99
N SER A 115 -5.61 -3.56 25.72
CA SER A 115 -5.39 -2.56 24.68
C SER A 115 -6.13 -1.26 25.00
N GLY A 116 -7.38 -1.35 25.46
CA GLY A 116 -8.17 -0.20 25.87
C GLY A 116 -7.56 0.59 27.03
N LEU A 117 -7.11 -0.10 28.09
CA LEU A 117 -6.40 0.53 29.22
C LEU A 117 -5.12 1.24 28.77
N LEU A 118 -4.33 0.60 27.91
CA LEU A 118 -3.11 1.19 27.36
C LEU A 118 -3.42 2.41 26.48
N LEU A 119 -4.49 2.38 25.67
CA LEU A 119 -4.92 3.52 24.86
C LEU A 119 -5.37 4.70 25.74
N VAL A 120 -6.08 4.46 26.83
CA VAL A 120 -6.45 5.50 27.80
C VAL A 120 -5.18 6.14 28.39
N PHE A 121 -4.23 5.33 28.85
CA PHE A 121 -2.99 5.81 29.46
C PHE A 121 -2.10 6.59 28.47
N PHE A 122 -1.80 6.02 27.31
CA PHE A 122 -0.94 6.66 26.31
C PHE A 122 -1.64 7.80 25.57
N GLY A 123 -2.96 7.72 25.38
CA GLY A 123 -3.78 8.81 24.87
C GLY A 123 -3.76 10.01 25.81
N TRP A 124 -3.93 9.79 27.12
CA TRP A 124 -3.81 10.84 28.14
C TRP A 124 -2.44 11.48 28.14
N ARG A 125 -1.38 10.66 28.11
CA ARG A 125 0.00 11.14 28.02
C ARG A 125 0.25 11.97 26.76
N SER A 126 -0.41 11.63 25.65
CA SER A 126 -0.33 12.34 24.37
C SER A 126 -1.08 13.68 24.35
N LEU A 127 -1.89 14.01 25.37
CA LEU A 127 -2.46 15.36 25.52
C LEU A 127 -1.39 16.42 25.76
N THR A 128 -0.22 16.02 26.28
CA THR A 128 0.94 16.90 26.43
C THR A 128 1.76 16.97 25.14
N PRO A 129 2.16 18.17 24.66
CA PRO A 129 2.99 18.31 23.47
C PRO A 129 4.32 17.54 23.58
N ASN A 130 4.87 17.14 22.42
CA ASN A 130 6.19 16.52 22.29
C ASN A 130 6.34 15.18 23.05
N ARG A 131 5.34 14.30 22.99
CA ARG A 131 5.39 12.92 23.48
C ARG A 131 5.31 11.89 22.35
N PRO A 132 6.27 11.85 21.41
CA PRO A 132 6.17 11.01 20.22
C PRO A 132 6.09 9.51 20.54
N TYR A 133 6.79 9.05 21.57
CA TYR A 133 6.75 7.64 21.99
C TYR A 133 5.34 7.19 22.40
N SER A 134 4.57 8.06 23.06
CA SER A 134 3.21 7.73 23.49
C SER A 134 2.27 7.57 22.30
N VAL A 135 2.42 8.42 21.27
CA VAL A 135 1.64 8.33 20.03
C VAL A 135 2.03 7.09 19.22
N TRP A 136 3.33 6.77 19.13
CA TRP A 136 3.79 5.54 18.48
C TRP A 136 3.29 4.28 19.18
N ILE A 137 3.33 4.23 20.51
CA ILE A 137 2.81 3.09 21.25
C ILE A 137 1.30 2.94 21.00
N ALA A 138 0.53 4.04 21.00
CA ALA A 138 -0.89 4.00 20.64
C ALA A 138 -1.11 3.48 19.20
N CYS A 139 -0.28 3.87 18.23
CA CYS A 139 -0.32 3.32 16.88
C CYS A 139 -0.06 1.81 16.85
N PHE A 140 0.96 1.32 17.56
CA PHE A 140 1.26 -0.11 17.65
C PHE A 140 0.14 -0.89 18.35
N ILE A 141 -0.52 -0.29 19.34
CA ILE A 141 -1.73 -0.87 19.93
C ILE A 141 -2.86 -0.95 18.89
N GLY A 142 -3.05 0.08 18.06
CA GLY A 142 -4.00 0.01 16.94
C GLY A 142 -3.69 -1.12 15.95
N ILE A 143 -2.41 -1.31 15.60
CA ILE A 143 -1.95 -2.44 14.77
C ILE A 143 -2.26 -3.78 15.46
N TRP A 144 -1.98 -3.89 16.76
CA TRP A 144 -2.30 -5.08 17.54
C TRP A 144 -3.80 -5.36 17.57
N ILE A 145 -4.66 -4.37 17.84
CA ILE A 145 -6.12 -4.52 17.85
C ILE A 145 -6.62 -5.01 16.48
N SER A 146 -6.07 -4.51 15.37
CA SER A 146 -6.42 -5.01 14.03
C SER A 146 -5.93 -6.45 13.78
N MET A 147 -4.83 -6.87 14.42
CA MET A 147 -4.19 -8.17 14.21
C MET A 147 -4.72 -9.27 15.16
N ALA A 148 -5.17 -8.90 16.36
CA ALA A 148 -5.62 -9.81 17.40
C ALA A 148 -6.78 -10.74 16.96
N PRO A 149 -7.81 -10.26 16.22
CA PRO A 149 -8.86 -11.14 15.71
C PRO A 149 -8.35 -12.25 14.78
N LEU A 150 -7.22 -12.03 14.10
CA LEU A 150 -6.63 -13.01 13.19
C LEU A 150 -5.84 -14.05 13.98
N ILE A 151 -4.99 -13.58 14.90
CA ILE A 151 -4.15 -14.43 15.75
C ILE A 151 -5.03 -15.30 16.65
N PHE A 152 -6.01 -14.72 17.33
CA PHE A 152 -6.86 -15.48 18.24
C PHE A 152 -8.04 -16.15 17.56
N TRP A 153 -8.12 -16.12 16.22
CA TRP A 153 -9.25 -16.66 15.46
C TRP A 153 -10.57 -16.19 16.07
N ALA A 154 -10.90 -14.91 15.93
CA ALA A 154 -12.00 -14.29 16.66
C ALA A 154 -13.28 -15.17 16.62
N PRO A 155 -13.82 -15.58 17.77
CA PRO A 155 -14.91 -16.54 17.81
C PRO A 155 -16.25 -15.96 17.37
N THR A 156 -16.36 -14.63 17.29
CA THR A 156 -17.59 -13.93 16.90
C THR A 156 -17.31 -12.86 15.85
N ALA A 157 -18.28 -12.64 14.95
CA ALA A 157 -18.18 -11.61 13.92
C ALA A 157 -18.05 -10.19 14.52
N ILE A 158 -18.66 -9.96 15.68
CA ILE A 158 -18.61 -8.69 16.40
C ILE A 158 -17.18 -8.39 16.87
N ALA A 159 -16.49 -9.37 17.46
CA ALA A 159 -15.12 -9.19 17.92
C ALA A 159 -14.17 -8.89 16.73
N TYR A 160 -14.36 -9.58 15.60
CA TYR A 160 -13.60 -9.32 14.38
C TYR A 160 -13.85 -7.93 13.78
N TYR A 161 -15.12 -7.54 13.66
CA TYR A 161 -15.51 -6.23 13.14
C TYR A 161 -15.01 -5.10 14.05
N ASN A 162 -15.19 -5.23 15.37
CA ASN A 162 -14.75 -4.25 16.35
C ASN A 162 -13.22 -4.08 16.30
N GLY A 163 -12.46 -5.17 16.34
CA GLY A 163 -10.99 -5.12 16.29
C GLY A 163 -10.48 -4.47 15.00
N THR A 164 -10.96 -4.92 13.84
CA THR A 164 -10.49 -4.39 12.55
C THR A 164 -10.84 -2.90 12.36
N MET A 165 -12.04 -2.47 12.79
CA MET A 165 -12.46 -1.06 12.65
C MET A 165 -11.78 -0.14 13.67
N VAL A 166 -11.80 -0.50 14.96
CA VAL A 166 -11.20 0.33 16.00
C VAL A 166 -9.68 0.40 15.82
N GLY A 167 -9.03 -0.71 15.45
CA GLY A 167 -7.61 -0.72 15.15
C GLY A 167 -7.24 0.24 14.01
N ALA A 168 -7.99 0.21 12.89
CA ALA A 168 -7.80 1.15 11.79
C ALA A 168 -8.03 2.61 12.20
N LEU A 169 -9.05 2.90 13.01
CA LEU A 169 -9.32 4.24 13.54
C LEU A 169 -8.19 4.74 14.45
N VAL A 170 -7.67 3.88 15.33
CA VAL A 170 -6.55 4.23 16.21
C VAL A 170 -5.30 4.54 15.40
N ILE A 171 -4.99 3.75 14.37
CA ILE A 171 -3.87 4.04 13.45
C ILE A 171 -4.09 5.39 12.76
N ALA A 172 -5.29 5.64 12.22
CA ALA A 172 -5.64 6.89 11.56
C ALA A 172 -5.49 8.11 12.47
N LEU A 173 -6.05 8.04 13.68
CA LEU A 173 -5.98 9.10 14.68
C LEU A 173 -4.54 9.32 15.17
N THR A 174 -3.71 8.29 15.27
CA THR A 174 -2.36 8.46 15.85
C THR A 174 -1.32 8.99 14.88
N ILE A 175 -1.29 8.50 13.62
CA ILE A 175 -0.20 8.82 12.69
C ILE A 175 -0.63 9.41 11.35
N LEU A 176 -1.90 9.27 10.94
CA LEU A 176 -2.37 9.80 9.65
C LEU A 176 -2.89 11.23 9.78
N ILE A 177 -3.82 11.47 10.71
CA ILE A 177 -4.48 12.77 10.88
C ILE A 177 -3.50 13.82 11.42
N PRO A 178 -2.85 13.63 12.58
CA PRO A 178 -1.84 14.57 13.07
C PRO A 178 -0.51 14.46 12.30
N GLY A 179 -0.37 13.51 11.39
CA GLY A 179 0.90 13.18 10.75
C GLY A 179 1.86 12.47 11.68
N MET A 180 3.04 12.14 11.16
CA MET A 180 4.02 11.34 11.90
C MET A 180 4.43 12.05 13.21
N PRO A 181 4.50 11.32 14.34
CA PRO A 181 4.99 11.87 15.59
C PRO A 181 6.37 12.51 15.41
N ASN A 182 6.50 13.76 15.84
CA ASN A 182 7.72 14.55 15.75
C ASN A 182 8.19 14.96 14.33
N MET A 183 7.34 14.82 13.31
CA MET A 183 7.67 15.21 11.93
C MET A 183 8.20 16.65 11.83
N ILE A 184 7.55 17.59 12.53
CA ILE A 184 7.90 19.02 12.53
C ILE A 184 9.35 19.27 12.96
N MET A 185 9.88 18.46 13.89
CA MET A 185 11.25 18.64 14.39
C MET A 185 12.31 18.21 13.37
N TYR A 186 11.97 17.27 12.49
CA TYR A 186 12.90 16.71 11.49
C TYR A 186 12.58 17.16 10.06
N MET A 187 11.53 17.96 9.88
CA MET A 187 11.06 18.42 8.58
C MET A 187 12.17 19.10 7.79
N LYS A 188 12.34 18.64 6.54
CA LYS A 188 13.33 19.15 5.60
C LYS A 188 12.61 19.83 4.45
N MET A 189 12.79 21.14 4.31
CA MET A 189 12.24 21.92 3.19
C MET A 189 12.98 21.62 1.88
N GLY A 190 12.29 21.82 0.76
CA GLY A 190 12.83 21.70 -0.60
C GLY A 190 11.89 20.94 -1.53
N GLY A 191 12.34 20.73 -2.78
CA GLY A 191 11.54 20.19 -3.87
C GLY A 191 10.97 18.80 -3.58
N ASP A 192 9.88 18.48 -4.26
CA ASP A 192 9.22 17.18 -4.23
C ASP A 192 9.44 16.35 -5.51
N LEU A 193 9.99 16.94 -6.58
CA LEU A 193 10.38 16.22 -7.79
C LEU A 193 11.76 15.56 -7.64
N PRO A 194 11.88 14.22 -7.79
CA PRO A 194 13.16 13.55 -7.73
C PRO A 194 14.13 14.02 -8.85
N PRO A 195 15.44 14.14 -8.58
CA PRO A 195 16.38 14.69 -9.55
C PRO A 195 16.43 13.89 -10.86
N GLY A 196 16.10 14.55 -11.97
CA GLY A 196 16.11 13.95 -13.31
C GLY A 196 14.87 13.10 -13.64
N TRP A 197 13.86 13.10 -12.77
CA TRP A 197 12.56 12.50 -13.05
C TRP A 197 11.66 13.46 -13.81
N SER A 198 10.78 12.94 -14.65
CA SER A 198 9.79 13.70 -15.42
C SER A 198 8.46 13.92 -14.69
N TYR A 199 8.26 13.26 -13.55
CA TYR A 199 7.07 13.35 -12.71
C TYR A 199 7.40 12.91 -11.27
N ASN A 200 6.52 13.19 -10.31
CA ASN A 200 6.70 12.76 -8.92
C ASN A 200 5.94 11.44 -8.61
N PRO A 201 6.66 10.35 -8.22
CA PRO A 201 6.02 9.08 -7.88
C PRO A 201 5.29 9.06 -6.54
N SER A 202 5.50 10.07 -5.70
CA SER A 202 4.76 10.25 -4.44
C SER A 202 3.57 11.20 -4.59
N SER A 203 3.21 11.58 -5.82
CA SER A 203 2.09 12.48 -6.10
C SER A 203 0.75 11.88 -5.67
N TRP A 204 -0.23 12.75 -5.38
CA TRP A 204 -1.56 12.30 -4.97
C TRP A 204 -2.30 11.47 -6.01
N PRO A 205 -2.26 11.77 -7.33
CA PRO A 205 -2.88 10.91 -8.32
C PRO A 205 -2.37 9.46 -8.27
N GLN A 206 -1.05 9.25 -8.21
CA GLN A 206 -0.49 7.88 -8.11
C GLN A 206 -0.90 7.17 -6.83
N ARG A 207 -0.92 7.89 -5.71
CA ARG A 207 -1.34 7.30 -4.43
C ARG A 207 -2.82 6.99 -4.40
N TRP A 208 -3.65 7.84 -5.00
CA TRP A 208 -5.09 7.63 -5.05
C TRP A 208 -5.44 6.31 -5.74
N ILE A 209 -4.84 6.00 -6.91
CA ILE A 209 -5.17 4.75 -7.60
C ILE A 209 -4.73 3.54 -6.79
N MET A 210 -3.56 3.60 -6.14
CA MET A 210 -3.08 2.54 -5.26
C MET A 210 -3.99 2.33 -4.05
N ILE A 211 -4.51 3.40 -3.45
CA ILE A 211 -5.48 3.34 -2.35
C ILE A 211 -6.79 2.68 -2.81
N VAL A 212 -7.29 3.05 -4.00
CA VAL A 212 -8.51 2.47 -4.57
C VAL A 212 -8.33 0.97 -4.85
N LEU A 213 -7.21 0.59 -5.47
CA LEU A 213 -6.87 -0.82 -5.71
C LEU A 213 -6.75 -1.60 -4.39
N ALA A 214 -5.98 -1.09 -3.42
CA ALA A 214 -5.85 -1.71 -2.10
C ALA A 214 -7.21 -1.88 -1.39
N PHE A 215 -8.12 -0.90 -1.52
CA PHE A 215 -9.46 -0.98 -0.95
C PHE A 215 -10.34 -2.04 -1.65
N MET A 216 -10.23 -2.19 -2.98
CA MET A 216 -10.91 -3.27 -3.70
C MET A 216 -10.36 -4.65 -3.30
N GLY A 217 -9.04 -4.78 -3.14
CA GLY A 217 -8.40 -5.97 -2.60
C GLY A 217 -8.88 -6.28 -1.18
N TRP A 218 -8.97 -5.26 -0.32
CA TRP A 218 -9.48 -5.35 1.04
C TRP A 218 -10.91 -5.90 1.09
N ILE A 219 -11.82 -5.43 0.22
CA ILE A 219 -13.20 -5.94 0.15
C ILE A 219 -13.21 -7.44 -0.16
N GLY A 220 -12.44 -7.85 -1.19
CA GLY A 220 -12.34 -9.25 -1.59
C GLY A 220 -11.76 -10.14 -0.48
N SER A 221 -10.62 -9.75 0.09
CA SER A 221 -9.98 -10.50 1.18
C SER A 221 -10.83 -10.54 2.44
N ARG A 222 -11.54 -9.44 2.79
CA ARG A 222 -12.41 -9.40 3.97
C ARG A 222 -13.58 -10.36 3.83
N TYR A 223 -14.16 -10.47 2.63
CA TYR A 223 -15.21 -11.44 2.37
C TYR A 223 -14.72 -12.88 2.55
N LEU A 224 -13.55 -13.20 1.96
CA LEU A 224 -12.92 -14.51 2.11
C LEU A 224 -12.54 -14.82 3.57
N ALA A 225 -12.08 -13.80 4.32
CA ALA A 225 -11.77 -13.93 5.73
C ALA A 225 -13.03 -14.22 6.57
N ALA A 226 -14.16 -13.59 6.23
CA ALA A 226 -15.42 -13.85 6.92
C ALA A 226 -15.91 -15.29 6.71
N PHE A 227 -15.69 -15.86 5.53
CA PHE A 227 -15.91 -17.29 5.28
C PHE A 227 -14.96 -18.15 6.13
N GLN A 228 -13.65 -17.93 6.05
CA GLN A 228 -12.66 -18.76 6.76
C GLN A 228 -12.80 -18.73 8.28
N LEU A 229 -13.17 -17.59 8.84
CA LEU A 229 -13.45 -17.44 10.27
C LEU A 229 -14.81 -18.04 10.69
N GLY A 230 -15.63 -18.47 9.74
CA GLY A 230 -16.91 -19.13 9.98
C GLY A 230 -18.11 -18.20 10.16
N TYR A 231 -17.98 -16.91 9.83
CA TYR A 231 -19.09 -15.95 9.93
C TYR A 231 -20.08 -16.07 8.78
N VAL A 232 -19.66 -16.66 7.67
CA VAL A 232 -20.48 -16.92 6.49
C VAL A 232 -20.28 -18.38 6.08
N GLU A 233 -21.37 -19.10 5.88
CA GLU A 233 -21.35 -20.54 5.56
C GLU A 233 -21.08 -20.82 4.07
N TYR A 234 -21.29 -19.83 3.21
CA TYR A 234 -21.15 -19.94 1.76
C TYR A 234 -20.18 -18.90 1.21
N ALA A 235 -19.30 -19.32 0.31
CA ALA A 235 -18.42 -18.44 -0.44
C ALA A 235 -18.95 -18.28 -1.87
N TRP A 236 -19.29 -17.05 -2.24
CA TRP A 236 -19.79 -16.70 -3.55
C TRP A 236 -18.73 -16.89 -4.62
N ASP A 237 -19.04 -17.72 -5.62
CA ASP A 237 -18.19 -17.96 -6.79
C ASP A 237 -19.02 -17.89 -8.08
N PRO A 238 -18.88 -16.82 -8.89
CA PRO A 238 -19.64 -16.66 -10.11
C PRO A 238 -19.13 -17.51 -11.29
N PHE A 239 -17.94 -18.10 -11.21
CA PHE A 239 -17.28 -18.73 -12.36
C PHE A 239 -16.99 -20.22 -12.16
N PHE A 240 -16.71 -20.65 -10.93
CA PHE A 240 -16.16 -21.98 -10.64
C PHE A 240 -17.02 -22.81 -9.67
N GLY A 241 -18.25 -22.40 -9.37
CA GLY A 241 -19.16 -23.16 -8.50
C GLY A 241 -18.56 -23.36 -7.10
N ASP A 242 -18.32 -24.61 -6.68
CA ASP A 242 -17.71 -24.90 -5.38
C ASP A 242 -16.18 -24.69 -5.35
N GLY A 243 -15.58 -24.20 -6.44
CA GLY A 243 -14.14 -23.97 -6.57
C GLY A 243 -13.55 -23.10 -5.44
N THR A 244 -14.18 -21.96 -5.13
CA THR A 244 -13.75 -21.11 -4.01
C THR A 244 -13.81 -21.85 -2.67
N LEU A 245 -14.83 -22.68 -2.42
CA LEU A 245 -14.94 -23.46 -1.19
C LEU A 245 -13.80 -24.48 -1.07
N ASN A 246 -13.50 -25.18 -2.17
CA ASN A 246 -12.43 -26.17 -2.24
C ASN A 246 -11.06 -25.53 -1.98
N VAL A 247 -10.82 -24.34 -2.55
CA VAL A 247 -9.57 -23.59 -2.31
C VAL A 247 -9.45 -23.14 -0.86
N LEU A 248 -10.50 -22.54 -0.29
CA LEU A 248 -10.45 -21.98 1.06
C LEU A 248 -10.36 -23.04 2.17
N ASN A 249 -10.89 -24.25 1.93
CA ASN A 249 -10.82 -25.39 2.85
C ASN A 249 -9.77 -26.44 2.44
N SER A 250 -8.84 -26.08 1.55
CA SER A 250 -7.74 -26.96 1.12
C SER A 250 -6.70 -27.17 2.22
N ASP A 251 -5.93 -28.25 2.11
CA ASP A 251 -4.76 -28.51 2.96
C ASP A 251 -3.74 -27.36 2.92
N MET A 252 -3.59 -26.71 1.76
CA MET A 252 -2.72 -25.54 1.60
C MET A 252 -3.19 -24.37 2.48
N SER A 253 -4.48 -24.04 2.45
CA SER A 253 -5.08 -23.03 3.34
C SER A 253 -4.97 -23.42 4.81
N HIS A 254 -5.12 -24.70 5.12
CA HIS A 254 -5.03 -25.24 6.48
C HIS A 254 -3.60 -25.32 7.02
N SER A 255 -2.58 -25.35 6.15
CA SER A 255 -1.17 -25.38 6.54
C SER A 255 -0.70 -24.10 7.24
N TRP A 256 -1.38 -22.98 7.01
CA TRP A 256 -1.09 -21.73 7.69
C TRP A 256 -1.77 -21.69 9.07
N PRO A 257 -1.05 -21.20 10.09
CA PRO A 257 -1.57 -21.23 11.46
C PRO A 257 -2.71 -20.18 11.63
N ILE A 258 -2.73 -19.14 10.78
CA ILE A 258 -3.78 -18.12 10.69
C ILE A 258 -4.48 -18.18 9.34
N SER A 259 -5.71 -17.65 9.27
CA SER A 259 -6.42 -17.41 8.02
C SER A 259 -5.60 -16.52 7.08
N ASP A 260 -5.28 -17.04 5.90
CA ASP A 260 -4.56 -16.34 4.83
C ASP A 260 -5.38 -15.19 4.26
N ALA A 261 -6.70 -15.36 4.10
CA ALA A 261 -7.60 -14.29 3.69
C ALA A 261 -7.68 -13.15 4.73
N ALA A 262 -7.69 -13.50 6.03
CA ALA A 262 -7.66 -12.50 7.08
C ALA A 262 -6.31 -11.77 7.12
N LEU A 263 -5.19 -12.48 6.93
CA LEU A 263 -3.86 -11.88 6.80
C LEU A 263 -3.82 -10.91 5.61
N GLY A 264 -4.40 -11.27 4.47
CA GLY A 264 -4.58 -10.38 3.32
C GLY A 264 -5.40 -9.14 3.66
N THR A 265 -6.50 -9.29 4.39
CA THR A 265 -7.32 -8.17 4.88
C THR A 265 -6.51 -7.20 5.74
N PHE A 266 -5.68 -7.72 6.64
CA PHE A 266 -4.80 -6.91 7.47
C PHE A 266 -3.72 -6.21 6.65
N ALA A 267 -3.08 -6.90 5.70
CA ALA A 267 -2.11 -6.31 4.79
C ALA A 267 -2.72 -5.16 3.98
N TYR A 268 -3.86 -5.38 3.32
CA TYR A 268 -4.55 -4.32 2.56
C TYR A 268 -4.98 -3.14 3.45
N THR A 269 -5.36 -3.40 4.71
CA THR A 269 -5.67 -2.34 5.69
C THR A 269 -4.45 -1.44 5.91
N LEU A 270 -3.27 -2.03 6.11
CA LEU A 270 -2.03 -1.26 6.26
C LEU A 270 -1.66 -0.54 4.96
N GLU A 271 -1.82 -1.18 3.80
CA GLU A 271 -1.48 -0.61 2.50
C GLU A 271 -2.24 0.68 2.20
N PHE A 272 -3.57 0.69 2.29
CA PHE A 272 -4.31 1.92 1.98
C PHE A 272 -4.09 3.01 3.05
N LEU A 273 -3.93 2.63 4.33
CA LEU A 273 -3.59 3.59 5.40
C LEU A 273 -2.21 4.24 5.16
N MET A 274 -1.20 3.45 4.80
CA MET A 274 0.11 3.97 4.39
C MET A 274 0.02 4.76 3.07
N GLY A 275 -0.91 4.39 2.20
CA GLY A 275 -1.30 5.13 1.00
C GLY A 275 -1.74 6.56 1.32
N PHE A 276 -2.46 6.81 2.42
CA PHE A 276 -2.85 8.16 2.88
C PHE A 276 -1.75 8.90 3.65
N MET A 277 -0.73 8.18 4.11
CA MET A 277 0.35 8.73 4.94
C MET A 277 1.37 9.55 4.12
N GLY A 278 1.70 10.74 4.63
CA GLY A 278 2.78 11.57 4.10
C GLY A 278 2.39 12.54 2.98
N ALA A 279 3.33 13.41 2.62
CA ALA A 279 3.21 14.41 1.56
C ALA A 279 3.84 13.94 0.24
N THR A 280 3.81 14.77 -0.80
CA THR A 280 4.40 14.50 -2.12
C THR A 280 5.93 14.38 -2.09
N SER A 281 6.60 14.80 -1.03
CA SER A 281 8.05 14.62 -0.84
C SER A 281 8.41 13.41 0.05
N ARG A 282 7.47 12.49 0.30
CA ARG A 282 7.67 11.38 1.24
C ARG A 282 8.82 10.43 0.86
N TRP A 283 9.09 10.24 -0.44
CA TRP A 283 10.25 9.49 -0.93
C TRP A 283 11.59 9.98 -0.35
N ARG A 284 11.73 11.28 -0.04
CA ARG A 284 12.93 11.84 0.61
C ARG A 284 12.77 12.09 2.11
N THR A 285 11.58 12.46 2.58
CA THR A 285 11.37 12.85 3.98
C THR A 285 11.10 11.66 4.89
N MET A 286 10.58 10.55 4.35
CA MET A 286 10.23 9.34 5.10
C MET A 286 10.63 8.05 4.36
N PRO A 287 11.93 7.82 4.06
CA PRO A 287 12.36 6.60 3.36
C PRO A 287 11.95 5.30 4.06
N TRP A 288 11.96 5.27 5.39
CA TRP A 288 11.52 4.09 6.14
C TRP A 288 10.08 3.69 5.80
N MET A 289 9.17 4.67 5.67
CA MET A 289 7.75 4.41 5.38
C MET A 289 7.58 3.88 3.96
N VAL A 290 8.26 4.50 2.99
CA VAL A 290 8.28 4.03 1.59
C VAL A 290 8.84 2.62 1.50
N THR A 291 9.85 2.28 2.32
CA THR A 291 10.41 0.94 2.39
C THR A 291 9.39 -0.08 2.89
N PHE A 292 8.71 0.18 4.02
CA PHE A 292 7.67 -0.73 4.51
C PHE A 292 6.49 -0.83 3.56
N PHE A 293 6.08 0.27 2.92
CA PHE A 293 5.01 0.24 1.93
C PHE A 293 5.41 -0.60 0.70
N GLY A 294 6.66 -0.45 0.23
CA GLY A 294 7.22 -1.32 -0.81
C GLY A 294 7.32 -2.79 -0.39
N ILE A 295 7.66 -3.09 0.86
CA ILE A 295 7.70 -4.46 1.40
C ILE A 295 6.30 -5.08 1.49
N LEU A 296 5.29 -4.29 1.87
CA LEU A 296 3.92 -4.76 1.88
C LEU A 296 3.46 -5.07 0.45
N VAL A 297 3.56 -4.11 -0.46
CA VAL A 297 2.99 -4.27 -1.82
C VAL A 297 3.77 -5.28 -2.67
N ILE A 298 5.10 -5.25 -2.66
CA ILE A 298 5.91 -6.03 -3.63
C ILE A 298 6.09 -7.50 -3.17
N PRO A 299 6.75 -7.80 -2.03
CA PRO A 299 6.81 -9.15 -1.47
C PRO A 299 5.45 -9.81 -1.24
N LEU A 300 4.49 -9.16 -0.56
CA LEU A 300 3.17 -9.80 -0.36
C LEU A 300 2.42 -9.94 -1.69
N GLY A 301 2.67 -9.02 -2.63
CA GLY A 301 2.40 -9.15 -4.05
C GLY A 301 2.73 -10.54 -4.60
N PHE A 302 4.00 -10.91 -4.48
CA PHE A 302 4.51 -12.21 -4.94
C PHE A 302 3.98 -13.39 -4.13
N VAL A 303 3.73 -13.23 -2.83
CA VAL A 303 3.07 -14.27 -2.03
C VAL A 303 1.65 -14.53 -2.53
N SER A 304 0.88 -13.49 -2.84
CA SER A 304 -0.46 -13.65 -3.41
C SER A 304 -0.44 -14.33 -4.78
N ILE A 305 0.55 -14.01 -5.61
CA ILE A 305 0.77 -14.69 -6.90
C ILE A 305 1.06 -16.18 -6.67
N PHE A 306 1.94 -16.51 -5.73
CA PHE A 306 2.24 -17.90 -5.37
C PHE A 306 0.97 -18.64 -4.93
N LEU A 307 0.15 -18.03 -4.07
CA LEU A 307 -1.11 -18.63 -3.63
C LEU A 307 -2.07 -18.86 -4.81
N VAL A 308 -2.20 -17.90 -5.72
CA VAL A 308 -3.03 -18.08 -6.95
C VAL A 308 -2.52 -19.22 -7.83
N VAL A 309 -1.19 -19.32 -8.01
CA VAL A 309 -0.58 -20.40 -8.78
C VAL A 309 -0.79 -21.75 -8.12
N SER A 310 -0.77 -21.82 -6.78
CA SER A 310 -0.98 -23.08 -6.06
C SER A 310 -2.41 -23.63 -6.18
N GLN A 311 -3.41 -22.81 -6.52
CA GLN A 311 -4.82 -23.25 -6.58
C GLN A 311 -5.03 -24.37 -7.61
N PRO A 312 -4.69 -24.19 -8.90
CA PRO A 312 -4.81 -25.29 -9.87
C PRO A 312 -3.82 -26.43 -9.57
N LEU A 313 -2.58 -26.11 -9.19
CA LEU A 313 -1.50 -27.10 -9.07
C LEU A 313 -1.66 -28.06 -7.88
N THR A 314 -2.11 -27.55 -6.74
CA THR A 314 -2.15 -28.32 -5.48
C THR A 314 -3.56 -28.65 -5.03
N VAL A 315 -4.55 -27.83 -5.40
CA VAL A 315 -5.94 -28.03 -4.99
C VAL A 315 -6.79 -28.61 -6.13
N GLY A 316 -6.40 -28.41 -7.39
CA GLY A 316 -7.23 -28.79 -8.53
C GLY A 316 -8.51 -27.94 -8.64
N ALA A 317 -8.49 -26.70 -8.14
CA ALA A 317 -9.64 -25.81 -8.14
C ALA A 317 -9.24 -24.35 -8.38
N TRP A 318 -10.21 -23.53 -8.77
CA TRP A 318 -10.05 -22.09 -8.96
C TRP A 318 -10.93 -21.31 -7.99
N CYS A 319 -10.41 -20.19 -7.49
CA CYS A 319 -11.15 -19.27 -6.64
C CYS A 319 -11.34 -17.92 -7.35
N ALA A 320 -12.57 -17.59 -7.74
CA ALA A 320 -12.89 -16.37 -8.49
C ALA A 320 -12.46 -15.09 -7.75
N LEU A 321 -12.76 -15.00 -6.44
CA LEU A 321 -12.40 -13.84 -5.64
C LEU A 321 -10.90 -13.74 -5.39
N CYS A 322 -10.19 -14.87 -5.31
CA CYS A 322 -8.74 -14.88 -5.19
C CYS A 322 -8.09 -14.33 -6.46
N LEU A 323 -8.56 -14.77 -7.64
CA LEU A 323 -8.14 -14.23 -8.94
C LEU A 323 -8.45 -12.74 -9.06
N PHE A 324 -9.62 -12.30 -8.59
CA PHE A 324 -9.97 -10.88 -8.54
C PHE A 324 -8.98 -10.08 -7.68
N THR A 325 -8.72 -10.52 -6.45
CA THR A 325 -7.76 -9.81 -5.57
C THR A 325 -6.36 -9.75 -6.16
N ALA A 326 -5.89 -10.83 -6.80
CA ALA A 326 -4.61 -10.85 -7.47
C ALA A 326 -4.56 -9.93 -8.70
N ALA A 327 -5.64 -9.88 -9.49
CA ALA A 327 -5.75 -8.98 -10.63
C ALA A 327 -5.73 -7.49 -10.23
N VAL A 328 -6.28 -7.16 -9.05
CA VAL A 328 -6.25 -5.81 -8.48
C VAL A 328 -4.87 -5.46 -7.91
N MET A 329 -4.22 -6.42 -7.26
CA MET A 329 -2.92 -6.23 -6.62
C MET A 329 -1.77 -6.16 -7.63
N LEU A 330 -1.81 -6.96 -8.70
CA LEU A 330 -0.70 -7.07 -9.65
C LEU A 330 -0.29 -5.72 -10.29
N PRO A 331 -1.21 -4.81 -10.70
CA PRO A 331 -0.86 -3.46 -11.15
C PRO A 331 -0.29 -2.54 -10.06
N MET A 332 -0.48 -2.84 -8.77
CA MET A 332 0.09 -2.02 -7.69
C MET A 332 1.60 -2.17 -7.60
N ILE A 333 2.14 -3.35 -7.94
CA ILE A 333 3.59 -3.62 -7.96
C ILE A 333 4.36 -2.65 -8.87
N PRO A 334 4.03 -2.52 -10.18
CA PRO A 334 4.72 -1.59 -11.07
C PRO A 334 4.49 -0.12 -10.73
N LEU A 335 3.39 0.24 -10.05
CA LEU A 335 3.17 1.63 -9.60
C LEU A 335 4.00 1.96 -8.36
N GLN A 336 4.14 1.01 -7.44
CA GLN A 336 4.85 1.26 -6.18
C GLN A 336 6.37 1.24 -6.32
N ILE A 337 6.92 0.48 -7.28
CA ILE A 337 8.38 0.37 -7.45
C ILE A 337 9.04 1.71 -7.79
N ASP A 338 8.34 2.60 -8.50
CA ASP A 338 8.87 3.91 -8.89
C ASP A 338 9.21 4.75 -7.65
N GLU A 339 8.34 4.74 -6.64
CA GLU A 339 8.58 5.44 -5.39
C GLU A 339 9.78 4.85 -4.61
N VAL A 340 9.91 3.52 -4.60
CA VAL A 340 11.02 2.81 -3.95
C VAL A 340 12.36 3.16 -4.63
N ILE A 341 12.38 3.25 -5.96
CA ILE A 341 13.59 3.62 -6.71
C ILE A 341 13.94 5.09 -6.49
N ALA A 342 12.97 6.01 -6.51
CA ALA A 342 13.20 7.42 -6.22
C ALA A 342 13.79 7.62 -4.81
N MET A 343 13.24 6.92 -3.81
CA MET A 343 13.77 6.87 -2.46
C MET A 343 15.21 6.32 -2.42
N GLY A 344 15.47 5.18 -3.07
CA GLY A 344 16.81 4.57 -3.12
C GLY A 344 17.86 5.48 -3.76
N GLN A 345 17.50 6.14 -4.87
CA GLN A 345 18.35 7.15 -5.51
C GLN A 345 18.66 8.32 -4.57
N HIS A 346 17.65 8.82 -3.84
CA HIS A 346 17.84 9.87 -2.85
C HIS A 346 18.87 9.45 -1.79
N MET A 347 18.65 8.29 -1.16
CA MET A 347 19.53 7.78 -0.11
C MET A 347 20.96 7.62 -0.60
N LEU A 348 21.16 7.08 -1.81
CA LEU A 348 22.48 6.92 -2.41
C LEU A 348 23.14 8.28 -2.69
N GLN A 349 22.39 9.26 -3.20
CA GLN A 349 22.91 10.60 -3.45
C GLN A 349 23.29 11.32 -2.15
N ARG A 350 22.51 11.16 -1.06
CA ARG A 350 22.85 11.70 0.26
C ARG A 350 24.09 11.03 0.85
N LYS A 351 24.20 9.69 0.74
CA LYS A 351 25.41 8.95 1.13
C LYS A 351 26.65 9.48 0.42
N ARG A 352 26.57 9.73 -0.90
CA ARG A 352 27.66 10.30 -1.70
C ARG A 352 28.04 11.73 -1.29
N LYS A 353 27.12 12.49 -0.71
CA LYS A 353 27.37 13.82 -0.13
C LYS A 353 27.92 13.78 1.30
N GLY A 354 28.15 12.59 1.87
CA GLY A 354 28.73 12.41 3.20
C GLY A 354 27.71 12.19 4.33
N ASP A 355 26.41 12.09 4.03
CA ASP A 355 25.41 11.81 5.06
C ASP A 355 25.41 10.34 5.50
N SER A 356 25.09 10.11 6.78
CA SER A 356 24.79 8.77 7.29
C SER A 356 23.48 8.23 6.70
N MET A 357 23.55 7.11 5.98
CA MET A 357 22.38 6.41 5.41
C MET A 357 21.29 6.12 6.46
N TRP A 358 21.69 5.66 7.66
CA TRP A 358 20.74 5.35 8.74
C TRP A 358 19.98 6.57 9.22
N ARG A 359 20.66 7.72 9.31
CA ARG A 359 20.04 8.98 9.67
C ARG A 359 19.04 9.43 8.60
N VAL A 360 19.42 9.33 7.32
CA VAL A 360 18.56 9.68 6.18
C VAL A 360 17.33 8.76 6.13
N PHE A 361 17.52 7.47 6.38
CA PHE A 361 16.43 6.48 6.38
C PHE A 361 15.32 6.81 7.39
N TRP A 362 15.70 7.10 8.65
CA TRP A 362 14.73 7.36 9.72
C TRP A 362 14.24 8.81 9.80
N LYS A 363 15.07 9.79 9.46
CA LYS A 363 14.77 11.23 9.66
C LYS A 363 14.56 12.01 8.36
N GLY A 364 14.73 11.36 7.20
CA GLY A 364 14.72 12.01 5.89
C GLY A 364 16.04 12.72 5.56
N GLY A 365 16.28 12.91 4.27
CA GLY A 365 17.43 13.66 3.75
C GLY A 365 17.07 15.10 3.38
N ASP A 366 18.06 16.01 3.41
CA ASP A 366 17.82 17.35 2.86
C ASP A 366 17.60 17.24 1.34
N ALA A 367 16.75 18.10 0.82
CA ALA A 367 16.45 18.13 -0.60
C ALA A 367 17.74 18.34 -1.42
N ILE A 368 17.81 17.64 -2.55
CA ILE A 368 18.91 17.77 -3.50
C ILE A 368 18.55 18.80 -4.57
N THR A 369 17.25 18.98 -4.82
CA THR A 369 16.64 19.91 -5.76
C THR A 369 15.62 20.79 -5.02
N THR A 370 15.38 21.98 -5.56
CA THR A 370 14.29 22.87 -5.12
C THR A 370 13.10 22.84 -6.08
N HIS A 371 13.20 22.07 -7.18
CA HIS A 371 12.13 21.94 -8.16
C HIS A 371 10.91 21.23 -7.56
N MET A 372 9.75 21.86 -7.76
CA MET A 372 8.46 21.28 -7.46
C MET A 372 7.92 20.57 -8.70
N ASP A 373 7.10 19.55 -8.51
CA ASP A 373 6.38 18.93 -9.62
C ASP A 373 5.24 19.84 -10.09
N GLU A 374 5.39 20.41 -11.27
CA GLU A 374 4.39 21.26 -11.93
C GLU A 374 3.52 20.48 -12.93
N ARG A 375 3.89 19.22 -13.22
CA ARG A 375 3.23 18.42 -14.26
C ARG A 375 2.05 17.63 -13.70
N SER A 376 2.18 17.09 -12.49
CA SER A 376 1.11 16.30 -11.85
C SER A 376 -0.10 17.18 -11.53
N PRO A 377 -1.33 16.82 -11.98
CA PRO A 377 -2.53 17.54 -11.59
C PRO A 377 -2.81 17.38 -10.10
N GLU A 378 -3.46 18.37 -9.50
CA GLU A 378 -3.96 18.24 -8.14
C GLU A 378 -5.13 17.27 -8.07
N LEU A 379 -5.23 16.50 -6.99
CA LEU A 379 -6.31 15.52 -6.84
C LEU A 379 -7.71 16.18 -6.77
N VAL A 380 -7.78 17.46 -6.39
CA VAL A 380 -9.04 18.21 -6.37
C VAL A 380 -9.65 18.36 -7.78
N GLU A 381 -8.81 18.34 -8.82
CA GLU A 381 -9.24 18.39 -10.23
C GLU A 381 -9.91 17.08 -10.68
N LEU A 382 -9.98 16.03 -9.85
CA LEU A 382 -10.55 14.72 -10.23
C LEU A 382 -12.02 14.83 -10.67
N HIS A 383 -12.81 15.71 -10.05
CA HIS A 383 -14.21 15.92 -10.43
C HIS A 383 -14.35 16.58 -11.81
N GLU A 384 -13.53 17.60 -12.08
CA GLU A 384 -13.60 18.40 -13.30
C GLU A 384 -12.92 17.72 -14.49
N SER A 385 -11.80 17.03 -14.23
CA SER A 385 -10.91 16.43 -15.23
C SER A 385 -10.49 15.01 -14.84
N PRO A 386 -11.44 14.06 -14.65
CA PRO A 386 -11.15 12.73 -14.12
C PRO A 386 -10.11 11.98 -14.94
N TRP A 387 -10.17 12.10 -16.27
CA TRP A 387 -9.26 11.40 -17.17
C TRP A 387 -7.83 11.93 -17.13
N LYS A 388 -7.64 13.22 -16.84
CA LYS A 388 -6.31 13.82 -16.69
C LYS A 388 -5.63 13.27 -15.43
N VAL A 389 -6.37 13.24 -14.32
CA VAL A 389 -5.89 12.68 -13.04
C VAL A 389 -5.62 11.19 -13.15
N PHE A 390 -6.55 10.42 -13.73
CA PHE A 390 -6.36 8.97 -13.94
C PHE A 390 -5.15 8.66 -14.84
N LYS A 391 -4.93 9.40 -15.93
CA LYS A 391 -3.73 9.21 -16.75
C LYS A 391 -2.45 9.49 -15.99
N SER A 392 -2.44 10.47 -15.09
CA SER A 392 -1.29 10.77 -14.25
C SER A 392 -1.05 9.75 -13.15
N SER A 393 -2.11 9.07 -12.68
CA SER A 393 -1.99 8.05 -11.65
C SER A 393 -1.26 6.79 -12.12
N ILE A 394 -1.21 6.55 -13.43
CA ILE A 394 -0.51 5.42 -14.04
C ILE A 394 0.82 5.81 -14.69
N TRP A 395 1.32 7.03 -14.47
CA TRP A 395 2.65 7.40 -15.00
C TRP A 395 3.74 6.45 -14.49
N GLY A 396 4.67 6.14 -15.37
CA GLY A 396 5.73 5.17 -15.16
C GLY A 396 5.36 3.70 -15.36
N MET A 397 4.07 3.40 -15.51
CA MET A 397 3.58 2.15 -16.07
C MET A 397 3.16 2.37 -17.52
N THR A 398 3.78 1.65 -18.46
CA THR A 398 3.33 1.61 -19.86
C THR A 398 3.01 0.20 -20.30
N ALA A 399 1.90 0.07 -21.02
CA ALA A 399 1.44 -1.18 -21.62
C ALA A 399 1.67 -1.18 -23.15
N PRO A 400 2.93 -1.35 -23.62
CA PRO A 400 3.15 -1.57 -25.04
C PRO A 400 2.54 -2.90 -25.47
N TRP A 401 2.08 -2.95 -26.72
CA TRP A 401 1.27 -4.03 -27.26
C TRP A 401 1.94 -5.41 -27.12
N GLN A 402 3.27 -5.47 -27.14
CA GLN A 402 4.01 -6.73 -26.97
C GLN A 402 3.79 -7.33 -25.58
N LEU A 403 3.89 -6.51 -24.52
CA LEU A 403 3.66 -6.97 -23.15
C LEU A 403 2.18 -7.26 -22.90
N THR A 404 1.29 -6.44 -23.46
CA THR A 404 -0.16 -6.68 -23.37
C THR A 404 -0.54 -8.01 -24.02
N LEU A 405 -0.01 -8.31 -25.20
CA LEU A 405 -0.27 -9.58 -25.88
C LEU A 405 0.39 -10.75 -25.14
N ALA A 406 1.59 -10.57 -24.57
CA ALA A 406 2.19 -11.60 -23.71
C ALA A 406 1.34 -11.87 -22.46
N THR A 407 0.76 -10.85 -21.82
CA THR A 407 -0.19 -11.02 -20.72
C THR A 407 -1.44 -11.79 -21.16
N ILE A 408 -2.02 -11.45 -22.32
CA ILE A 408 -3.18 -12.17 -22.87
C ILE A 408 -2.84 -13.63 -23.15
N LEU A 409 -1.67 -13.92 -23.74
CA LEU A 409 -1.20 -15.28 -23.98
C LEU A 409 -0.91 -16.05 -22.69
N GLY A 410 -0.39 -15.38 -21.66
CA GLY A 410 -0.23 -15.97 -20.34
C GLY A 410 -1.57 -16.35 -19.71
N LEU A 411 -2.58 -15.48 -19.79
CA LEU A 411 -3.95 -15.79 -19.36
C LEU A 411 -4.54 -16.94 -20.19
N TRP A 412 -4.34 -16.95 -21.51
CA TRP A 412 -4.75 -18.06 -22.37
C TRP A 412 -4.12 -19.37 -21.90
N LEU A 413 -2.81 -19.40 -21.65
CA LEU A 413 -2.13 -20.59 -21.14
C LEU A 413 -2.76 -21.09 -19.83
N MET A 414 -3.07 -20.18 -18.89
CA MET A 414 -3.75 -20.54 -17.64
C MET A 414 -5.10 -21.23 -17.83
N PHE A 415 -5.87 -20.91 -18.89
CA PHE A 415 -7.18 -21.51 -19.14
C PHE A 415 -7.17 -22.60 -20.22
N SER A 416 -6.08 -22.70 -20.98
CA SER A 416 -6.00 -23.62 -22.13
C SER A 416 -6.23 -25.09 -21.78
N PRO A 417 -5.79 -25.67 -20.64
CA PRO A 417 -6.07 -27.06 -20.32
C PRO A 417 -7.57 -27.36 -20.31
N THR A 418 -8.37 -26.47 -19.71
CA THR A 418 -9.83 -26.59 -19.66
C THR A 418 -10.46 -26.52 -21.05
N VAL A 419 -9.98 -25.60 -21.92
CA VAL A 419 -10.49 -25.47 -23.30
C VAL A 419 -10.22 -26.73 -24.12
N PHE A 420 -9.08 -27.37 -23.90
CA PHE A 420 -8.69 -28.60 -24.58
C PHE A 420 -9.18 -29.87 -23.88
N GLY A 421 -10.00 -29.77 -22.84
CA GLY A 421 -10.58 -30.91 -22.12
C GLY A 421 -9.55 -31.75 -21.34
N VAL A 422 -8.41 -31.16 -20.98
CA VAL A 422 -7.38 -31.79 -20.17
C VAL A 422 -7.70 -31.57 -18.69
N GLY A 423 -7.63 -32.64 -17.89
CA GLY A 423 -7.89 -32.58 -16.45
C GLY A 423 -6.92 -31.66 -15.71
N ILE A 424 -7.41 -30.96 -14.69
CA ILE A 424 -6.65 -29.93 -13.95
C ILE A 424 -5.45 -30.50 -13.18
N GLU A 425 -5.49 -31.78 -12.80
CA GLU A 425 -4.44 -32.46 -12.03
C GLU A 425 -3.32 -33.07 -12.89
N THR A 426 -3.37 -32.86 -14.21
CA THR A 426 -2.34 -33.40 -15.13
C THR A 426 -1.09 -32.52 -15.15
N GLN A 427 0.07 -33.13 -15.41
CA GLN A 427 1.34 -32.39 -15.51
C GLN A 427 1.31 -31.39 -16.68
N ALA A 428 0.62 -31.73 -17.77
CA ALA A 428 0.41 -30.83 -18.89
C ALA A 428 -0.42 -29.59 -18.50
N ALA A 429 -1.44 -29.77 -17.66
CA ALA A 429 -2.22 -28.65 -17.12
C ALA A 429 -1.36 -27.80 -16.18
N ASP A 430 -0.61 -28.42 -15.29
CA ASP A 430 0.29 -27.75 -14.34
C ASP A 430 1.31 -26.84 -15.03
N LEU A 431 1.96 -27.35 -16.08
CA LEU A 431 2.92 -26.59 -16.86
C LEU A 431 2.29 -25.32 -17.45
N ASN A 432 1.06 -25.42 -17.96
CA ASN A 432 0.35 -24.29 -18.56
C ASN A 432 -0.20 -23.32 -17.52
N HIS A 433 -0.72 -23.81 -16.40
CA HIS A 433 -1.18 -22.99 -15.28
C HIS A 433 -0.02 -22.19 -14.67
N LEU A 434 1.07 -22.86 -14.32
CA LEU A 434 2.28 -22.25 -13.76
C LEU A 434 2.94 -21.31 -14.78
N GLY A 435 3.21 -21.80 -15.99
CA GLY A 435 3.87 -21.04 -17.03
C GLY A 435 3.07 -19.81 -17.44
N GLY A 436 1.76 -19.96 -17.62
CA GLY A 436 0.85 -18.85 -17.94
C GLY A 436 0.83 -17.77 -16.86
N ALA A 437 0.69 -18.16 -15.59
CA ALA A 437 0.68 -17.22 -14.47
C ALA A 437 2.01 -16.47 -14.32
N LEU A 438 3.15 -17.17 -14.44
CA LEU A 438 4.47 -16.54 -14.40
C LEU A 438 4.67 -15.56 -15.56
N VAL A 439 4.21 -15.90 -16.77
CA VAL A 439 4.26 -15.00 -17.93
C VAL A 439 3.45 -13.73 -17.67
N VAL A 440 2.23 -13.85 -17.13
CA VAL A 440 1.38 -12.71 -16.76
C VAL A 440 2.11 -11.79 -15.79
N VAL A 441 2.67 -12.36 -14.72
CA VAL A 441 3.37 -11.60 -13.67
C VAL A 441 4.57 -10.87 -14.24
N MET A 442 5.44 -11.57 -14.96
CA MET A 442 6.65 -10.97 -15.53
C MET A 442 6.32 -9.92 -16.60
N ALA A 443 5.28 -10.14 -17.40
CA ALA A 443 4.81 -9.16 -18.38
C ALA A 443 4.29 -7.88 -17.71
N VAL A 444 3.46 -8.00 -16.66
CA VAL A 444 2.90 -6.83 -15.95
C VAL A 444 3.97 -6.11 -15.13
N VAL A 445 4.88 -6.83 -14.47
CA VAL A 445 6.03 -6.22 -13.78
C VAL A 445 6.91 -5.45 -14.78
N ALA A 446 7.13 -6.00 -15.98
CA ALA A 446 7.88 -5.32 -17.04
C ALA A 446 7.14 -4.11 -17.66
N MET A 447 5.84 -3.91 -17.36
CA MET A 447 5.13 -2.68 -17.73
C MET A 447 5.61 -1.47 -16.94
N ALA A 448 6.16 -1.65 -15.73
CA ALA A 448 6.95 -0.59 -15.09
C ALA A 448 8.17 -0.29 -15.95
N GLU A 449 8.32 0.95 -16.42
CA GLU A 449 9.44 1.32 -17.27
C GLU A 449 10.78 1.14 -16.54
N VAL A 450 10.81 1.34 -15.22
CA VAL A 450 12.01 1.10 -14.39
C VAL A 450 12.41 -0.38 -14.26
N LEU A 451 11.46 -1.31 -14.44
CA LEU A 451 11.68 -2.76 -14.41
C LEU A 451 11.61 -3.39 -15.81
N ARG A 452 11.71 -2.58 -16.87
CA ARG A 452 11.54 -3.01 -18.25
C ARG A 452 12.40 -4.22 -18.66
N THR A 453 13.57 -4.38 -18.05
CA THR A 453 14.50 -5.49 -18.28
C THR A 453 13.93 -6.85 -17.83
N PHE A 454 12.95 -6.89 -16.92
CA PHE A 454 12.31 -8.14 -16.46
C PHE A 454 11.59 -8.89 -17.60
N ARG A 455 11.27 -8.22 -18.72
CA ARG A 455 10.71 -8.87 -19.91
C ARG A 455 11.56 -10.05 -20.39
N TYR A 456 12.87 -10.04 -20.18
CA TYR A 456 13.74 -11.14 -20.61
C TYR A 456 13.49 -12.44 -19.83
N LEU A 457 12.85 -12.39 -18.66
CA LEU A 457 12.41 -13.60 -17.97
C LEU A 457 11.33 -14.35 -18.77
N ASN A 458 10.49 -13.63 -19.52
CA ASN A 458 9.53 -14.25 -20.44
C ASN A 458 10.20 -14.95 -21.63
N VAL A 459 11.44 -14.62 -21.98
CA VAL A 459 12.21 -15.39 -22.98
C VAL A 459 12.51 -16.78 -22.42
N LEU A 460 12.95 -16.87 -21.16
CA LEU A 460 13.22 -18.15 -20.50
C LEU A 460 11.93 -18.97 -20.31
N LEU A 461 10.85 -18.32 -19.88
CA LEU A 461 9.54 -18.98 -19.73
C LEU A 461 9.00 -19.45 -21.09
N GLY A 462 9.13 -18.63 -22.13
CA GLY A 462 8.74 -19.00 -23.49
C GLY A 462 9.52 -20.21 -24.00
N LEU A 463 10.84 -20.28 -23.76
CA LEU A 463 11.66 -21.45 -24.08
C LEU A 463 11.21 -22.71 -23.34
N ALA A 464 10.90 -22.60 -22.04
CA ALA A 464 10.38 -23.70 -21.25
C ALA A 464 9.03 -24.21 -21.80
N LEU A 465 8.13 -23.29 -22.18
CA LEU A 465 6.82 -23.60 -22.78
C LEU A 465 6.92 -24.18 -24.19
N ILE A 466 8.04 -23.99 -24.89
CA ILE A 466 8.30 -24.66 -26.19
C ILE A 466 8.81 -26.08 -25.96
N ALA A 467 9.69 -26.29 -24.97
CA ALA A 467 10.38 -27.56 -24.79
C ALA A 467 9.62 -28.57 -23.92
N PHE A 468 9.19 -28.15 -22.72
CA PHE A 468 8.63 -29.06 -21.71
C PHE A 468 7.34 -29.78 -22.11
N PRO A 469 6.39 -29.19 -22.87
CA PRO A 469 5.18 -29.92 -23.25
C PRO A 469 5.43 -31.19 -24.09
N TRP A 470 6.62 -31.33 -24.70
CA TRP A 470 6.98 -32.51 -25.51
C TRP A 470 7.55 -33.67 -24.68
N PHE A 471 7.82 -33.44 -23.40
CA PHE A 471 8.32 -34.47 -22.47
C PHE A 471 7.23 -34.96 -21.51
N ILE A 472 5.99 -34.51 -21.70
CA ILE A 472 4.85 -34.82 -20.84
C ILE A 472 3.86 -35.70 -21.61
N ASP A 473 3.64 -36.91 -21.11
CA ASP A 473 2.83 -37.93 -21.79
C ASP A 473 1.32 -37.81 -21.52
N ASP A 474 0.91 -37.08 -20.48
CA ASP A 474 -0.49 -36.94 -20.05
C ASP A 474 -1.26 -35.78 -20.73
N GLY A 475 -0.61 -35.09 -21.67
CA GLY A 475 -1.20 -34.02 -22.47
C GLY A 475 -1.80 -34.51 -23.79
N ASN A 476 -2.67 -33.68 -24.40
CA ASN A 476 -3.11 -33.92 -25.77
C ASN A 476 -2.23 -33.13 -26.78
N MET A 477 -2.11 -33.66 -28.00
CA MET A 477 -1.27 -33.06 -29.05
C MET A 477 -1.66 -31.59 -29.34
N SER A 478 -2.96 -31.28 -29.29
CA SER A 478 -3.47 -29.92 -29.53
C SER A 478 -3.00 -28.92 -28.46
N LEU A 479 -3.01 -29.30 -27.18
CA LEU A 479 -2.52 -28.51 -26.07
C LEU A 479 -1.01 -28.31 -26.20
N THR A 480 -0.24 -29.36 -26.47
CA THR A 480 1.21 -29.30 -26.68
C THR A 480 1.59 -28.31 -27.79
N ILE A 481 0.89 -28.35 -28.92
CA ILE A 481 1.08 -27.41 -30.03
C ILE A 481 0.69 -25.99 -29.60
N SER A 482 -0.46 -25.81 -28.96
CA SER A 482 -0.94 -24.51 -28.47
C SER A 482 0.06 -23.88 -27.49
N SER A 483 0.57 -24.65 -26.52
CA SER A 483 1.59 -24.22 -25.56
C SER A 483 2.89 -23.83 -26.25
N SER A 484 3.36 -24.64 -27.19
CA SER A 484 4.60 -24.38 -27.94
C SER A 484 4.50 -23.11 -28.78
N ILE A 485 3.39 -22.91 -29.49
CA ILE A 485 3.13 -21.70 -30.29
C ILE A 485 3.05 -20.49 -29.37
N SER A 486 2.30 -20.59 -28.27
CA SER A 486 2.19 -19.50 -27.29
C SER A 486 3.55 -19.13 -26.70
N GLY A 487 4.36 -20.12 -26.32
CA GLY A 487 5.72 -19.95 -25.82
C GLY A 487 6.65 -19.27 -26.83
N LEU A 488 6.57 -19.66 -28.11
CA LEU A 488 7.31 -19.02 -29.20
C LEU A 488 6.91 -17.55 -29.38
N ILE A 489 5.60 -17.25 -29.39
CA ILE A 489 5.14 -15.88 -29.53
C ILE A 489 5.56 -15.04 -28.31
N ILE A 490 5.37 -15.54 -27.08
CA ILE A 490 5.79 -14.86 -25.85
C ILE A 490 7.29 -14.56 -25.88
N MET A 491 8.12 -15.52 -26.29
CA MET A 491 9.56 -15.35 -26.42
C MET A 491 9.89 -14.20 -27.39
N LEU A 492 9.29 -14.20 -28.59
CA LEU A 492 9.52 -13.18 -29.61
C LEU A 492 9.04 -11.79 -29.17
N LEU A 493 7.88 -11.71 -28.52
CA LEU A 493 7.34 -10.46 -27.98
C LEU A 493 8.17 -9.88 -26.83
N SER A 494 9.02 -10.68 -26.21
CA SER A 494 9.81 -10.27 -25.05
C SER A 494 11.15 -9.61 -25.42
N PHE A 495 11.57 -9.64 -26.69
CA PHE A 495 12.79 -8.94 -27.13
C PHE A 495 12.62 -7.42 -27.27
N PRO A 496 11.57 -6.89 -27.94
CA PRO A 496 11.41 -5.46 -28.17
C PRO A 496 11.26 -4.68 -26.87
N LYS A 497 11.89 -3.50 -26.80
CA LYS A 497 11.79 -2.62 -25.64
C LYS A 497 10.40 -2.03 -25.41
N GLY A 498 9.67 -1.80 -26.50
CA GLY A 498 8.43 -1.04 -26.46
C GLY A 498 8.66 0.43 -26.14
N THR A 499 7.58 1.13 -25.83
CA THR A 499 7.60 2.58 -25.58
C THR A 499 8.03 2.89 -24.15
N ILE A 500 8.94 3.86 -24.01
CA ILE A 500 9.32 4.48 -22.72
C ILE A 500 8.95 5.96 -22.83
N ARG A 501 8.12 6.45 -21.91
CA ARG A 501 7.58 7.82 -21.93
C ARG A 501 8.24 8.72 -20.90
N GLU A 502 8.73 8.14 -19.81
CA GLU A 502 9.18 8.89 -18.65
C GLU A 502 10.71 8.87 -18.49
N LYS A 503 11.22 9.76 -17.65
CA LYS A 503 12.64 9.87 -17.29
C LYS A 503 12.78 9.56 -15.80
N TYR A 504 13.87 8.88 -15.44
CA TYR A 504 14.10 8.34 -14.09
C TYR A 504 15.48 8.72 -13.53
N GLY A 505 16.04 9.85 -13.99
CA GLY A 505 17.34 10.35 -13.57
C GLY A 505 18.46 9.31 -13.69
N LEU A 506 19.11 8.99 -12.56
CA LEU A 506 20.24 8.05 -12.50
C LEU A 506 19.87 6.60 -12.87
N TRP A 507 18.57 6.26 -12.93
CA TRP A 507 18.08 4.91 -13.23
C TRP A 507 17.96 4.64 -14.73
N ASN A 508 17.93 5.68 -15.58
CA ASN A 508 17.73 5.53 -17.02
C ASN A 508 18.69 4.52 -17.68
N LYS A 509 19.91 4.37 -17.16
CA LYS A 509 20.92 3.42 -17.66
C LYS A 509 20.55 1.94 -17.46
N TYR A 510 19.65 1.63 -16.53
CA TYR A 510 19.18 0.27 -16.24
C TYR A 510 17.93 -0.12 -17.04
N ILE A 511 17.29 0.85 -17.71
CA ILE A 511 16.12 0.65 -18.55
C ILE A 511 16.59 0.22 -19.94
N LYS A 512 16.61 -1.08 -20.20
CA LYS A 512 17.08 -1.69 -21.47
C LYS A 512 15.96 -2.37 -22.24
#